data_AF-A0AAW8W016-F1
#
_entry.id   AF-A0AAW8W016-F1
#
_cell.length_a   1.000
_cell.length_b   1.000
_cell.length_c   1.000
_cell.angle_alpha   90.00
_cell.angle_beta   90.00
_cell.angle_gamma   90.00
#
_symmetry.space_group_name_H-M   'P 1'
#
loop_
_entity.id
_entity.type
_entity.pdbx_description
1 polymer ?
#
loop_
_entity_poly.entity_id
_entity_poly.type
_entity_poly.pdbx_seq_one_letter_code
_entity_poly.pdbx_strand_id
1 'polypeptide(L)'
;PLAGGLNTSWLAFANSALHVSKESDFETLYDSTTGIKIGLPHMMASLNALLFWGEPQSASGIQDLGGWCGDLLTSIEDAHLNQKKYGSFYESITAYVGNKGQFGREDLVDDLDALNVYSTIHSQNNQTISKIIKTYYTGNESSVRFNSYLSNRFDDDLDSLQNDTYTLLKGGTGSWGAAYKTALLAFKKFKLQKYPSYTDSEAKDAAKAFRKLIEQNA
;
A
#
# COMPACT_ATOMS: atom_id res chain seq x y z
N PRO A 1 -10.71 -9.90 7.83
CA PRO A 1 -9.31 -9.79 7.36
C PRO A 1 -9.27 -8.73 6.24
N LEU A 2 -8.21 -7.93 6.16
CA LEU A 2 -8.15 -6.82 5.18
C LEU A 2 -7.97 -7.31 3.74
N ALA A 3 -7.30 -8.45 3.55
CA ALA A 3 -7.07 -9.08 2.24
C ALA A 3 -7.77 -10.46 2.14
N GLY A 4 -9.01 -10.60 2.61
CA GLY A 4 -9.73 -11.89 2.52
C GLY A 4 -9.09 -13.06 3.30
N GLY A 5 -9.54 -14.29 3.03
CA GLY A 5 -9.04 -15.51 3.66
C GLY A 5 -8.14 -16.34 2.74
N LEU A 6 -7.22 -17.12 3.31
CA LEU A 6 -6.38 -18.03 2.55
C LEU A 6 -7.17 -19.25 2.05
N ASN A 7 -7.03 -19.60 0.77
CA ASN A 7 -7.52 -20.87 0.24
C ASN A 7 -6.43 -21.95 0.40
N THR A 8 -6.45 -22.65 1.53
CA THR A 8 -5.43 -23.64 1.90
C THR A 8 -5.37 -24.84 0.94
N SER A 9 -6.52 -25.25 0.39
CA SER A 9 -6.59 -26.35 -0.59
C SER A 9 -5.93 -25.97 -1.91
N TRP A 10 -6.17 -24.75 -2.40
CA TRP A 10 -5.52 -24.25 -3.60
C TRP A 10 -4.01 -24.07 -3.40
N LEU A 11 -3.59 -23.53 -2.25
CA LEU A 11 -2.16 -23.39 -1.92
C LEU A 11 -1.45 -24.73 -1.90
N ALA A 12 -2.05 -25.76 -1.30
CA ALA A 12 -1.46 -27.11 -1.29
C ALA A 12 -1.31 -27.69 -2.70
N PHE A 13 -2.32 -27.51 -3.56
CA PHE A 13 -2.26 -27.90 -4.97
C PHE A 13 -1.15 -27.16 -5.73
N ALA A 14 -1.08 -25.83 -5.62
CA ALA A 14 -0.11 -25.01 -6.33
C ALA A 14 1.33 -25.32 -5.88
N ASN A 15 1.57 -25.43 -4.57
CA ASN A 15 2.87 -25.78 -4.01
C ASN A 15 3.35 -27.15 -4.50
N SER A 16 2.45 -28.14 -4.55
CA SER A 16 2.77 -29.47 -5.08
C SER A 16 3.10 -29.43 -6.57
N ALA A 17 2.37 -28.65 -7.37
CA ALA A 17 2.56 -28.57 -8.82
C ALA A 17 3.84 -27.80 -9.20
N LEU A 18 4.22 -26.79 -8.41
CA LEU A 18 5.38 -25.94 -8.65
C LEU A 18 6.63 -26.38 -7.88
N HIS A 19 6.54 -27.46 -7.10
CA HIS A 19 7.61 -27.94 -6.21
C HIS A 19 8.12 -26.87 -5.22
N VAL A 20 7.20 -26.05 -4.71
CA VAL A 20 7.48 -24.99 -3.73
C VAL A 20 7.19 -25.49 -2.33
N SER A 21 8.17 -25.36 -1.44
CA SER A 21 8.09 -25.76 -0.03
C SER A 21 8.30 -24.58 0.94
N LYS A 22 9.02 -23.55 0.50
CA LYS A 22 9.33 -22.33 1.26
C LYS A 22 9.45 -21.14 0.30
N GLU A 23 9.35 -19.93 0.85
CA GLU A 23 9.42 -18.69 0.08
C GLU A 23 10.71 -18.56 -0.75
N SER A 24 11.85 -19.07 -0.22
CA SER A 24 13.13 -19.04 -0.94
C SER A 24 13.18 -19.91 -2.20
N ASP A 25 12.15 -20.71 -2.46
CA ASP A 25 12.06 -21.51 -3.68
C ASP A 25 11.59 -20.66 -4.89
N PHE A 26 11.04 -19.46 -4.64
CA PHE A 26 10.76 -18.49 -5.70
C PHE A 26 12.02 -17.71 -6.06
N GLU A 27 12.30 -17.61 -7.36
CA GLU A 27 13.36 -16.72 -7.85
C GLU A 27 13.02 -15.27 -7.49
N THR A 28 14.02 -14.55 -6.96
CA THR A 28 13.86 -13.12 -6.67
C THR A 28 13.79 -12.35 -7.98
N LEU A 29 12.68 -11.64 -8.17
CA LEU A 29 12.50 -10.76 -9.32
C LEU A 29 12.93 -9.34 -8.93
N TYR A 30 13.52 -8.64 -9.89
CA TYR A 30 13.91 -7.24 -9.75
C TYR A 30 13.17 -6.42 -10.78
N ASP A 31 12.64 -5.27 -10.35
CA ASP A 31 12.05 -4.30 -11.24
C ASP A 31 13.14 -3.69 -12.10
N SER A 32 13.03 -3.88 -13.41
CA SER A 32 14.03 -3.41 -14.37
C SER A 32 14.16 -1.88 -14.42
N THR A 33 13.14 -1.14 -13.98
CA THR A 33 13.16 0.33 -13.93
C THR A 33 14.01 0.84 -12.76
N THR A 34 13.81 0.30 -11.56
CA THR A 34 14.44 0.84 -10.34
C THR A 34 15.58 -0.01 -9.78
N GLY A 35 15.71 -1.27 -10.23
CA GLY A 35 16.60 -2.26 -9.65
C GLY A 35 16.17 -2.76 -8.26
N ILE A 36 15.01 -2.31 -7.76
CA ILE A 36 14.46 -2.74 -6.47
C ILE A 36 13.92 -4.17 -6.61
N LYS A 37 14.11 -4.99 -5.58
CA LYS A 37 13.49 -6.31 -5.47
C LYS A 37 11.97 -6.15 -5.47
N ILE A 38 11.27 -6.93 -6.29
CA ILE A 38 9.81 -6.96 -6.27
C ILE A 38 9.40 -7.81 -5.07
N GLY A 39 8.76 -7.20 -4.07
CA GLY A 39 8.22 -7.89 -2.91
C GLY A 39 6.88 -8.52 -3.27
N LEU A 40 6.93 -9.51 -4.16
CA LEU A 40 5.75 -10.16 -4.72
C LEU A 40 4.71 -10.59 -3.66
N PRO A 41 5.08 -11.14 -2.47
CA PRO A 41 4.11 -11.42 -1.42
C PRO A 41 3.37 -10.18 -0.90
N HIS A 42 4.07 -9.06 -0.71
CA HIS A 42 3.47 -7.78 -0.28
C HIS A 42 2.54 -7.24 -1.36
N MET A 43 3.06 -7.09 -2.59
CA MET A 43 2.27 -6.64 -3.75
C MET A 43 1.00 -7.48 -3.95
N MET A 44 1.10 -8.81 -3.85
CA MET A 44 -0.05 -9.70 -3.98
C MET A 44 -1.05 -9.57 -2.82
N ALA A 45 -0.58 -9.31 -1.60
CA ALA A 45 -1.47 -9.07 -0.46
C ALA A 45 -2.26 -7.76 -0.63
N SER A 46 -1.58 -6.68 -1.05
CA SER A 46 -2.19 -5.38 -1.38
C SER A 46 -3.17 -5.51 -2.54
N LEU A 47 -2.79 -6.21 -3.62
CA LEU A 47 -3.67 -6.50 -4.75
C LEU A 47 -4.89 -7.32 -4.34
N ASN A 48 -4.73 -8.31 -3.45
CA ASN A 48 -5.86 -9.12 -2.99
C ASN A 48 -6.85 -8.32 -2.13
N ALA A 49 -6.38 -7.33 -1.37
CA ALA A 49 -7.26 -6.38 -0.68
C ALA A 49 -8.11 -5.58 -1.69
N LEU A 50 -7.50 -5.09 -2.77
CA LEU A 50 -8.19 -4.40 -3.86
C LEU A 50 -9.20 -5.31 -4.58
N LEU A 51 -8.82 -6.54 -4.93
CA LEU A 51 -9.71 -7.52 -5.58
C LEU A 51 -10.90 -7.93 -4.70
N PHE A 52 -10.73 -7.97 -3.39
CA PHE A 52 -11.78 -8.37 -2.45
C PHE A 52 -12.78 -7.24 -2.16
N TRP A 53 -12.30 -6.02 -1.93
CA TRP A 53 -13.16 -4.89 -1.56
C TRP A 53 -13.63 -4.04 -2.75
N GLY A 54 -12.96 -4.14 -3.91
CA GLY A 54 -13.28 -3.38 -5.11
C GLY A 54 -12.49 -2.08 -5.25
N GLU A 55 -12.89 -1.24 -6.21
CA GLU A 55 -12.25 0.05 -6.48
C GLU A 55 -12.29 0.97 -5.25
N PRO A 56 -11.24 1.78 -5.02
CA PRO A 56 -11.21 2.78 -3.93
C PRO A 56 -12.41 3.73 -4.01
N GLN A 57 -13.40 3.51 -3.14
CA GLN A 57 -14.53 4.42 -3.02
C GLN A 57 -14.11 5.60 -2.15
N SER A 58 -13.59 6.67 -2.74
CA SER A 58 -13.28 7.93 -2.04
C SER A 58 -12.34 7.75 -0.81
N ALA A 59 -12.34 8.70 0.12
CA ALA A 59 -11.58 8.67 1.37
C ALA A 59 -12.05 7.62 2.41
N SER A 60 -12.52 6.43 2.01
CA SER A 60 -12.92 5.35 2.92
C SER A 60 -12.71 3.93 2.40
N GLY A 61 -11.79 3.73 1.45
CA GLY A 61 -11.44 2.40 0.96
C GLY A 61 -10.78 1.52 2.03
N ILE A 62 -11.46 0.45 2.49
CA ILE A 62 -10.88 -0.54 3.42
C ILE A 62 -9.65 -1.23 2.82
N GLN A 63 -9.64 -1.42 1.50
CA GLN A 63 -8.51 -1.95 0.72
C GLN A 63 -7.22 -1.15 0.95
N ASP A 64 -7.29 0.17 1.17
CA ASP A 64 -6.08 0.99 1.37
C ASP A 64 -5.33 0.58 2.64
N LEU A 65 -6.04 0.08 3.66
CA LEU A 65 -5.43 -0.48 4.88
C LEU A 65 -4.69 -1.81 4.62
N GLY A 66 -5.00 -2.48 3.52
CA GLY A 66 -4.33 -3.69 3.08
C GLY A 66 -3.04 -3.46 2.29
N GLY A 67 -2.68 -2.20 2.00
CA GLY A 67 -1.44 -1.77 1.35
C GLY A 67 -0.98 -0.42 1.89
N TRP A 68 -0.80 0.59 1.01
CA TRP A 68 -0.11 1.85 1.31
C TRP A 68 -0.56 2.58 2.59
N CYS A 69 -1.87 2.61 2.89
CA CYS A 69 -2.36 3.30 4.09
C CYS A 69 -2.07 2.49 5.35
N GLY A 70 -2.05 1.16 5.25
CA GLY A 70 -1.58 0.26 6.31
C GLY A 70 -0.12 0.52 6.67
N ASP A 71 0.74 0.64 5.67
CA ASP A 71 2.18 0.88 5.90
C ASP A 71 2.49 2.34 6.27
N LEU A 72 1.67 3.29 5.83
CA LEU A 72 1.73 4.65 6.37
C LEU A 72 1.40 4.67 7.87
N LEU A 73 0.45 3.86 8.33
CA LEU A 73 0.13 3.75 9.76
C LEU A 73 1.28 3.16 10.58
N THR A 74 1.99 2.15 10.06
CA THR A 74 3.18 1.59 10.72
C THR A 74 4.35 2.58 10.71
N SER A 75 4.49 3.37 9.64
CA SER A 75 5.45 4.49 9.58
C SER A 75 5.18 5.57 10.63
N ILE A 76 3.91 5.86 10.94
CA ILE A 76 3.54 6.78 12.01
C ILE A 76 4.07 6.26 13.36
N GLU A 77 3.91 4.97 13.65
CA GLU A 77 4.49 4.36 14.86
C GLU A 77 6.02 4.45 14.86
N ASP A 78 6.69 4.14 13.74
CA ASP A 78 8.14 4.25 13.63
C ASP A 78 8.63 5.69 13.85
N ALA A 79 7.94 6.66 13.25
CA ALA A 79 8.24 8.08 13.38
C ALA A 79 8.09 8.55 14.84
N HIS A 80 7.06 8.09 15.54
CA HIS A 80 6.87 8.37 16.97
C HIS A 80 7.98 7.79 17.83
N LEU A 81 8.31 6.51 17.64
CA LEU A 81 9.36 5.83 18.40
C LEU A 81 10.74 6.49 18.21
N ASN A 82 10.94 7.17 17.08
CA ASN A 82 12.20 7.79 16.71
C ASN A 82 12.17 9.32 16.74
N GLN A 83 11.07 9.96 17.14
CA GLN A 83 10.90 11.42 17.07
C GLN A 83 12.01 12.19 17.80
N LYS A 84 12.53 11.66 18.90
CA LYS A 84 13.65 12.26 19.66
C LYS A 84 14.94 12.48 18.86
N LYS A 85 15.07 11.88 17.67
CA LYS A 85 16.21 12.05 16.76
C LYS A 85 16.01 13.21 15.77
N TYR A 86 14.84 13.83 15.77
CA TYR A 86 14.42 14.86 14.82
C TYR A 86 13.87 16.08 15.56
N GLY A 87 13.82 17.24 14.89
CA GLY A 87 13.30 18.48 15.47
C GLY A 87 11.78 18.51 15.59
N SER A 88 11.07 17.69 14.81
CA SER A 88 9.61 17.59 14.84
C SER A 88 9.11 16.19 14.43
N PHE A 89 7.82 15.92 14.68
CA PHE A 89 7.19 14.72 14.16
C PHE A 89 7.19 14.70 12.63
N TYR A 90 6.89 15.83 11.97
CA TYR A 90 6.91 15.96 10.51
C TYR A 90 8.26 15.55 9.89
N GLU A 91 9.37 16.01 10.48
CA GLU A 91 10.72 15.59 10.06
C GLU A 91 10.94 14.09 10.25
N SER A 92 10.48 13.54 11.38
CA SER A 92 10.58 12.11 11.67
C SER A 92 9.79 11.29 10.64
N ILE A 93 8.50 11.57 10.42
CA ILE A 93 7.67 10.81 9.48
C ILE A 93 8.19 10.93 8.04
N THR A 94 8.65 12.12 7.62
CA THR A 94 9.30 12.32 6.31
C THR A 94 10.54 11.45 6.13
N ALA A 95 11.29 11.16 7.20
CA ALA A 95 12.48 10.33 7.14
C ALA A 95 12.18 8.83 7.07
N TYR A 96 10.97 8.39 7.44
CA TYR A 96 10.56 6.99 7.51
C TYR A 96 9.66 6.55 6.34
N VAL A 97 8.60 7.32 6.05
CA VAL A 97 7.57 6.95 5.07
C VAL A 97 8.19 6.62 3.70
N GLY A 98 7.98 5.37 3.23
CA GLY A 98 8.47 4.89 1.94
C GLY A 98 9.99 4.84 1.77
N ASN A 99 10.74 4.88 2.88
CA ASN A 99 12.20 4.96 2.87
C ASN A 99 12.84 3.91 3.80
N LYS A 100 12.37 3.78 5.04
CA LYS A 100 12.96 2.86 6.02
C LYS A 100 11.97 2.53 7.13
N GLY A 101 12.32 1.53 7.94
CA GLY A 101 11.44 1.02 8.99
C GLY A 101 10.48 0.01 8.41
N GLN A 102 9.23 0.05 8.85
CA GLN A 102 8.18 -0.88 8.44
C GLN A 102 7.57 -0.57 7.07
N PHE A 103 7.69 0.67 6.57
CA PHE A 103 7.27 1.04 5.21
C PHE A 103 8.51 1.39 4.39
N GLY A 104 9.15 0.35 3.87
CA GLY A 104 10.37 0.50 3.09
C GLY A 104 10.12 1.00 1.68
N ARG A 105 11.22 1.20 0.93
CA ARG A 105 11.14 1.54 -0.49
C ARG A 105 10.59 0.37 -1.34
N GLU A 106 10.83 -0.88 -0.93
CA GLU A 106 10.24 -2.09 -1.54
C GLU A 106 8.70 -2.05 -1.40
N ASP A 107 8.19 -2.00 -0.17
CA ASP A 107 6.75 -1.96 0.12
C ASP A 107 6.04 -0.77 -0.55
N LEU A 108 6.68 0.41 -0.59
CA LEU A 108 6.15 1.56 -1.32
C LEU A 108 5.90 1.20 -2.78
N VAL A 109 6.91 0.69 -3.47
CA VAL A 109 6.78 0.31 -4.89
C VAL A 109 5.71 -0.74 -5.08
N ASP A 110 5.72 -1.78 -4.24
CA ASP A 110 4.78 -2.89 -4.31
C ASP A 110 3.32 -2.43 -4.12
N ASP A 111 3.06 -1.49 -3.22
CA ASP A 111 1.72 -0.94 -3.00
C ASP A 111 1.23 -0.07 -4.16
N LEU A 112 2.10 0.76 -4.75
CA LEU A 112 1.73 1.54 -5.93
C LEU A 112 1.46 0.62 -7.13
N ASP A 113 2.33 -0.37 -7.31
CA ASP A 113 2.25 -1.34 -8.41
C ASP A 113 1.01 -2.22 -8.27
N ALA A 114 0.62 -2.62 -7.06
CA ALA A 114 -0.62 -3.35 -6.80
C ALA A 114 -1.86 -2.56 -7.26
N LEU A 115 -1.90 -1.24 -6.99
CA LEU A 115 -3.01 -0.39 -7.40
C LEU A 115 -3.04 -0.19 -8.92
N ASN A 116 -1.89 0.03 -9.54
CA ASN A 116 -1.79 0.19 -10.99
C ASN A 116 -2.18 -1.10 -11.73
N VAL A 117 -1.69 -2.25 -11.28
CA VAL A 117 -2.08 -3.57 -11.82
C VAL A 117 -3.57 -3.81 -11.62
N TYR A 118 -4.13 -3.44 -10.47
CA TYR A 118 -5.56 -3.54 -10.21
C TYR A 118 -6.39 -2.72 -11.21
N SER A 119 -6.00 -1.47 -11.49
CA SER A 119 -6.65 -0.61 -12.49
C SER A 119 -6.66 -1.27 -13.89
N THR A 120 -5.55 -1.91 -14.29
CA THR A 120 -5.49 -2.67 -15.54
C THR A 120 -6.38 -3.91 -15.52
N ILE A 121 -6.42 -4.66 -14.41
CA ILE A 121 -7.33 -5.82 -14.28
C ILE A 121 -8.80 -5.39 -14.40
N HIS A 122 -9.16 -4.26 -13.78
CA HIS A 122 -10.54 -3.78 -13.78
C HIS A 122 -10.98 -3.30 -15.16
N SER A 123 -10.09 -2.63 -15.90
CA SER A 123 -10.35 -2.12 -17.25
C SER A 123 -10.19 -3.15 -18.37
N GLN A 124 -9.36 -4.19 -18.18
CA GLN A 124 -9.05 -5.21 -19.20
C GLN A 124 -9.38 -6.62 -18.70
N ASN A 125 -10.63 -7.05 -18.89
CA ASN A 125 -11.12 -8.34 -18.41
C ASN A 125 -10.73 -9.56 -19.26
N ASN A 126 -9.96 -9.39 -20.35
CA ASN A 126 -9.63 -10.46 -21.30
C ASN A 126 -8.22 -11.06 -21.13
N GLN A 127 -7.44 -10.59 -20.15
CA GLN A 127 -6.09 -11.10 -19.87
C GLN A 127 -6.03 -11.82 -18.53
N THR A 128 -5.08 -12.75 -18.40
CA THR A 128 -4.77 -13.35 -17.09
C THR A 128 -4.02 -12.32 -16.23
N ILE A 129 -4.21 -12.38 -14.92
CA ILE A 129 -3.46 -11.54 -13.95
C ILE A 129 -1.94 -11.68 -14.17
N SER A 130 -1.46 -12.89 -14.43
CA SER A 130 -0.04 -13.15 -14.73
C SER A 130 0.46 -12.42 -15.98
N LYS A 131 -0.38 -12.30 -17.02
CA LYS A 131 -0.05 -11.59 -18.24
C LYS A 131 -0.04 -10.08 -18.01
N ILE A 132 -0.97 -9.56 -17.22
CA ILE A 132 -1.02 -8.15 -16.83
C ILE A 132 0.24 -7.77 -16.04
N ILE A 133 0.57 -8.51 -14.97
CA ILE A 133 1.77 -8.25 -14.16
C ILE A 133 3.04 -8.33 -15.02
N LYS A 134 3.16 -9.35 -15.88
CA LYS A 134 4.29 -9.46 -16.80
C LYS A 134 4.38 -8.23 -17.71
N THR A 135 3.26 -7.78 -18.25
CA THR A 135 3.22 -6.60 -19.12
C THR A 135 3.57 -5.34 -18.35
N TYR A 136 3.10 -5.19 -17.11
CA TYR A 136 3.43 -4.05 -16.26
C TYR A 136 4.95 -3.84 -16.09
N TYR A 137 5.67 -4.92 -15.78
CA TYR A 137 7.12 -4.86 -15.56
C TYR A 137 7.98 -4.92 -16.83
N THR A 138 7.42 -5.32 -17.99
CA THR A 138 8.18 -5.44 -19.26
C THR A 138 7.78 -4.43 -20.33
N GLY A 139 6.62 -3.79 -20.18
CA GLY A 139 5.97 -2.88 -21.14
C GLY A 139 6.12 -1.41 -20.79
N ASN A 140 7.07 -1.06 -19.91
CA ASN A 140 7.37 0.29 -19.44
C ASN A 140 6.34 0.91 -18.47
N GLU A 141 5.26 0.21 -18.10
CA GLU A 141 4.24 0.73 -17.18
C GLU A 141 4.82 0.99 -15.78
N SER A 142 5.72 0.11 -15.30
CA SER A 142 6.42 0.35 -14.03
C SER A 142 7.28 1.62 -14.03
N SER A 143 7.69 2.15 -15.19
CA SER A 143 8.50 3.37 -15.27
C SER A 143 7.75 4.65 -14.92
N VAL A 144 6.42 4.63 -15.01
CA VAL A 144 5.53 5.77 -14.73
C VAL A 144 4.66 5.54 -13.50
N ARG A 145 5.02 4.58 -12.63
CA ARG A 145 4.17 4.07 -11.53
C ARG A 145 3.59 5.13 -10.61
N PHE A 146 4.36 6.18 -10.30
CA PHE A 146 3.93 7.24 -9.38
C PHE A 146 2.83 8.09 -10.02
N ASN A 147 2.99 8.45 -11.30
CA ASN A 147 1.96 9.13 -12.08
C ASN A 147 0.72 8.24 -12.24
N SER A 148 0.91 6.98 -12.62
CA SER A 148 -0.21 6.04 -12.75
C SER A 148 -0.95 5.85 -11.41
N TYR A 149 -0.24 5.78 -10.29
CA TYR A 149 -0.86 5.66 -8.97
C TYR A 149 -1.67 6.89 -8.61
N LEU A 150 -1.11 8.09 -8.82
CA LEU A 150 -1.81 9.35 -8.56
C LEU A 150 -3.07 9.46 -9.42
N SER A 151 -2.98 9.12 -10.71
CA SER A 151 -4.11 9.07 -11.63
C SER A 151 -5.19 8.07 -11.19
N ASN A 152 -4.78 6.83 -10.94
CA ASN A 152 -5.70 5.72 -10.64
C ASN A 152 -6.39 5.85 -9.27
N ARG A 153 -5.79 6.56 -8.31
CA ARG A 153 -6.32 6.63 -6.92
C ARG A 153 -6.82 8.02 -6.51
N PHE A 154 -6.27 9.07 -7.07
CA PHE A 154 -6.46 10.45 -6.59
C PHE A 154 -6.71 11.45 -7.73
N ASP A 155 -7.20 10.98 -8.88
CA ASP A 155 -7.60 11.82 -10.03
C ASP A 155 -6.50 12.79 -10.50
N ASP A 156 -5.24 12.35 -10.47
CA ASP A 156 -4.05 13.15 -10.81
C ASP A 156 -3.85 14.41 -9.95
N ASP A 157 -4.44 14.43 -8.74
CA ASP A 157 -4.43 15.60 -7.85
C ASP A 157 -3.74 15.34 -6.50
N LEU A 158 -2.63 16.04 -6.27
CA LEU A 158 -1.88 15.96 -5.01
C LEU A 158 -2.67 16.52 -3.81
N ASP A 159 -3.60 17.46 -4.02
CA ASP A 159 -4.47 17.97 -2.96
C ASP A 159 -5.46 16.89 -2.52
N SER A 160 -6.09 16.20 -3.47
CA SER A 160 -6.93 15.02 -3.24
C SER A 160 -6.15 13.93 -2.51
N LEU A 161 -4.92 13.60 -2.93
CA LEU A 161 -4.06 12.65 -2.21
C LEU A 161 -3.88 13.03 -0.74
N GLN A 162 -3.49 14.28 -0.46
CA GLN A 162 -3.25 14.73 0.91
C GLN A 162 -4.54 14.72 1.75
N ASN A 163 -5.65 15.19 1.18
CA ASN A 163 -6.93 15.29 1.87
C ASN A 163 -7.54 13.91 2.16
N ASP A 164 -7.51 13.00 1.20
CA ASP A 164 -7.96 11.62 1.37
C ASP A 164 -7.10 10.89 2.39
N THR A 165 -5.77 11.01 2.28
CA THR A 165 -4.85 10.40 3.26
C THR A 165 -5.16 10.87 4.68
N TYR A 166 -5.30 12.18 4.88
CA TYR A 166 -5.69 12.71 6.19
C TYR A 166 -7.04 12.15 6.66
N THR A 167 -8.04 12.14 5.77
CA THR A 167 -9.39 11.64 6.10
C THR A 167 -9.40 10.16 6.47
N LEU A 168 -8.66 9.33 5.74
CA LEU A 168 -8.45 7.92 6.03
C LEU A 168 -7.80 7.73 7.40
N LEU A 169 -6.73 8.46 7.72
CA LEU A 169 -6.10 8.41 9.05
C LEU A 169 -7.05 8.82 10.19
N LYS A 170 -8.06 9.65 9.90
CA LYS A 170 -9.10 10.05 10.87
C LYS A 170 -10.26 9.06 11.00
N GLY A 171 -10.31 8.01 10.17
CA GLY A 171 -11.35 6.99 10.20
C GLY A 171 -12.30 6.99 9.01
N GLY A 172 -11.93 7.68 7.93
CA GLY A 172 -12.66 7.70 6.66
C GLY A 172 -14.03 8.40 6.71
N THR A 173 -14.64 8.60 5.55
CA THR A 173 -15.93 9.29 5.38
C THR A 173 -16.89 8.55 4.44
N GLY A 174 -18.09 9.08 4.20
CA GLY A 174 -19.03 8.51 3.23
C GLY A 174 -19.68 7.21 3.70
N SER A 175 -20.26 6.47 2.76
CA SER A 175 -21.06 5.25 3.03
C SER A 175 -20.26 4.13 3.69
N TRP A 176 -18.96 4.03 3.40
CA TRP A 176 -18.06 3.06 4.00
C TRP A 176 -17.37 3.54 5.28
N GLY A 177 -17.52 4.81 5.67
CA GLY A 177 -16.78 5.41 6.79
C GLY A 177 -16.94 4.65 8.12
N ALA A 178 -18.12 4.14 8.44
CA ALA A 178 -18.34 3.36 9.68
C ALA A 178 -17.59 2.00 9.66
N ALA A 179 -17.64 1.30 8.52
CA ALA A 179 -16.95 0.04 8.32
C ALA A 179 -15.42 0.26 8.30
N TYR A 180 -14.96 1.29 7.59
CA TYR A 180 -13.57 1.70 7.55
C TYR A 180 -13.05 2.03 8.95
N LYS A 181 -13.75 2.85 9.73
CA LYS A 181 -13.35 3.18 11.11
C LYS A 181 -13.18 1.94 11.97
N THR A 182 -14.07 0.95 11.82
CA THR A 182 -13.97 -0.34 12.52
C THR A 182 -12.72 -1.10 12.09
N ALA A 183 -12.43 -1.16 10.79
CA ALA A 183 -11.24 -1.79 10.23
C ALA A 183 -9.95 -1.08 10.70
N LEU A 184 -9.93 0.25 10.69
CA LEU A 184 -8.80 1.07 11.17
C LEU A 184 -8.52 0.80 12.65
N LEU A 185 -9.54 0.78 13.50
CA LEU A 185 -9.37 0.49 14.93
C LEU A 185 -8.83 -0.93 15.16
N ALA A 186 -9.31 -1.90 14.40
CA ALA A 186 -8.78 -3.26 14.43
C ALA A 186 -7.29 -3.27 14.00
N PHE A 187 -6.96 -2.65 12.87
CA PHE A 187 -5.58 -2.55 12.38
C PHE A 187 -4.65 -1.95 13.44
N LYS A 188 -5.02 -0.79 14.00
CA LYS A 188 -4.26 -0.12 15.06
C LYS A 188 -4.00 -1.05 16.25
N LYS A 189 -5.03 -1.77 16.71
CA LYS A 189 -4.91 -2.73 17.81
C LYS A 189 -3.95 -3.89 17.50
N PHE A 190 -3.94 -4.38 16.26
CA PHE A 190 -3.12 -5.53 15.89
C PHE A 190 -1.67 -5.16 15.54
N LYS A 191 -1.48 -4.03 14.84
CA LYS A 191 -0.21 -3.63 14.23
C LYS A 191 0.54 -2.56 15.02
N LEU A 192 -0.16 -1.58 15.60
CA LEU A 192 0.47 -0.45 16.30
C LEU A 192 0.56 -0.73 17.81
N GLN A 193 1.37 -1.72 18.19
CA GLN A 193 1.41 -2.23 19.57
C GLN A 193 2.15 -1.31 20.55
N LYS A 194 3.12 -0.52 20.06
CA LYS A 194 3.95 0.36 20.89
C LYS A 194 3.39 1.78 20.94
N TYR A 195 2.71 2.20 19.88
CA TYR A 195 2.08 3.52 19.80
C TYR A 195 0.71 3.45 19.10
N PRO A 196 -0.37 3.06 19.81
CA PRO A 196 -1.65 2.68 19.21
C PRO A 196 -2.55 3.85 18.78
N SER A 197 -2.18 5.09 19.07
CA SER A 197 -2.94 6.29 18.70
C SER A 197 -2.01 7.33 18.12
N TYR A 198 -2.55 8.35 17.46
CA TYR A 198 -1.81 9.55 17.04
C TYR A 198 -2.79 10.72 17.07
N THR A 199 -2.25 11.93 17.20
CA THR A 199 -3.01 13.17 17.26
C THR A 199 -3.51 13.60 15.88
N ASP A 200 -4.40 14.59 15.88
CA ASP A 200 -4.85 15.24 14.65
C ASP A 200 -3.72 15.91 13.87
N SER A 201 -2.77 16.53 14.59
CA SER A 201 -1.61 17.18 13.98
C SER A 201 -0.68 16.17 13.31
N GLU A 202 -0.45 15.03 13.96
CA GLU A 202 0.39 13.96 13.42
C GLU A 202 -0.24 13.30 12.19
N ALA A 203 -1.57 13.15 12.17
CA ALA A 203 -2.27 12.70 10.97
C ALA A 203 -2.11 13.68 9.79
N LYS A 204 -2.15 15.00 10.05
CA LYS A 204 -1.89 16.03 9.02
C LYS A 204 -0.44 15.99 8.53
N ASP A 205 0.51 15.84 9.44
CA ASP A 205 1.93 15.78 9.10
C ASP A 205 2.27 14.53 8.31
N ALA A 206 1.68 13.38 8.66
CA ALA A 206 1.82 12.14 7.89
C ALA A 206 1.23 12.27 6.48
N ALA A 207 0.05 12.87 6.34
CA ALA A 207 -0.56 13.12 5.03
C ALA A 207 0.31 14.04 4.16
N LYS A 208 0.87 15.11 4.73
CA LYS A 208 1.83 15.99 4.03
C LYS A 208 3.12 15.27 3.63
N ALA A 209 3.64 14.42 4.50
CA ALA A 209 4.86 13.66 4.22
C ALA A 209 4.64 12.65 3.10
N PHE A 210 3.50 11.96 3.09
CA PHE A 210 3.13 11.04 2.02
C PHE A 210 2.91 11.78 0.68
N ARG A 211 2.22 12.92 0.70
CA ARG A 211 2.09 13.80 -0.49
C ARG A 211 3.47 14.17 -1.06
N LYS A 212 4.36 14.66 -0.20
CA LYS A 212 5.73 15.05 -0.61
C LYS A 212 6.50 13.88 -1.21
N LEU A 213 6.38 12.68 -0.63
CA LEU A 213 6.99 11.47 -1.17
C LEU A 213 6.52 11.18 -2.59
N ILE A 214 5.21 11.22 -2.85
CA ILE A 214 4.65 10.97 -4.18
C ILE A 214 5.04 12.08 -5.16
N GLU A 215 4.91 13.35 -4.78
CA GLU A 215 5.29 14.52 -5.60
C GLU A 215 6.76 14.47 -6.05
N GLN A 216 7.67 14.00 -5.20
CA GLN A 216 9.11 13.92 -5.54
C GLN A 216 9.47 12.78 -6.51
N ASN A 217 8.54 11.85 -6.76
CA ASN A 217 8.77 10.66 -7.58
C ASN A 217 7.82 10.56 -8.79
N ALA A 218 6.80 11.41 -8.87
CA ALA A 218 5.85 11.53 -9.98
C ALA A 218 6.46 12.32 -11.16
#